data_AF-C7YL81-F1
#
_entry.id   AF-C7YL81-F1
#
_cell.length_a   1.000
_cell.length_b   1.000
_cell.length_c   1.000
_cell.angle_alpha   90.00
_cell.angle_beta   90.00
_cell.angle_gamma   90.00
#
_symmetry.space_group_name_H-M   'P 1'
#
loop_
_entity.id
_entity.type
_entity.pdbx_description
1 polymer ?
#
loop_
_entity_poly.entity_id
_entity_poly.type
_entity_poly.pdbx_seq_one_letter_code
_entity_poly.pdbx_strand_id
1 'polypeptide(L)'
;MYAGNVFQEEENGEGESLVRVREERGTRSGKVFKNWSSNQRSNPAPVWRDPKFSETSIEVGVLGVNHPEPGSDIIPEIPLSSARAAGAPTMLGLTLNLEEGSYAFLWRDSNCKFINPKYVRLNDEYTMATARATAIEHYNGRAIARIMSFNTDLIISAARRRIRKWAVSGSQTRADLDEEDIVTAGEVRKLVFASDFLAECQIALQETMQELSGRDPFVLSF
;
A
#
# COMPACT_ATOMS: atom_id res chain seq x y z
N MET A 1 -8.57 -7.11 36.06
CA MET A 1 -9.08 -5.80 36.50
C MET A 1 -9.37 -4.98 35.27
N TYR A 2 -10.65 -4.67 35.02
CA TYR A 2 -11.06 -3.83 33.90
C TYR A 2 -10.72 -2.37 34.22
N ALA A 3 -9.86 -1.74 33.42
CA ALA A 3 -9.72 -0.29 33.43
C ALA A 3 -10.93 0.30 32.70
N GLY A 4 -11.87 0.90 33.45
CA GLY A 4 -12.99 1.63 32.90
C GLY A 4 -12.55 3.00 32.40
N ASN A 5 -13.00 3.39 31.22
CA ASN A 5 -12.82 4.76 30.74
C ASN A 5 -13.76 5.69 31.52
N VAL A 6 -13.23 6.81 32.02
CA VAL A 6 -14.04 7.87 32.64
C VAL A 6 -14.43 8.86 31.56
N PHE A 7 -15.72 8.89 31.20
CA PHE A 7 -16.31 9.91 30.36
C PHE A 7 -16.75 11.07 31.25
N GLN A 8 -16.26 12.29 30.98
CA GLN A 8 -16.78 13.50 31.60
C GLN A 8 -17.60 14.25 30.55
N GLU A 9 -18.90 14.38 30.82
CA GLU A 9 -19.78 15.31 30.11
C GLU A 9 -19.67 16.66 30.80
N GLU A 10 -19.28 17.69 30.06
CA GLU A 10 -19.47 19.08 30.47
C GLU A 10 -20.62 19.66 29.62
N GLU A 11 -21.68 20.10 30.28
CA GLU A 11 -22.71 20.92 29.67
C GLU A 11 -22.20 22.36 29.61
N ASN A 12 -22.09 22.90 28.41
CA ASN A 12 -21.91 24.33 28.25
C ASN A 12 -23.27 25.01 28.41
N GLY A 13 -23.30 26.26 28.90
CA GLY A 13 -24.52 27.05 29.18
C GLY A 13 -25.45 27.35 27.98
N GLU A 14 -25.26 26.67 26.86
CA GLU A 14 -26.07 26.72 25.63
C GLU A 14 -26.76 25.37 25.31
N GLY A 15 -26.64 24.35 26.18
CA GLY A 15 -27.31 23.05 26.00
C GLY A 15 -26.60 22.07 25.04
N GLU A 16 -25.35 22.35 24.66
CA GLU A 16 -24.50 21.41 23.90
C GLU A 16 -23.64 20.58 24.85
N SER A 17 -23.79 19.25 24.81
CA SER A 17 -22.96 18.30 25.56
C SER A 17 -21.60 18.09 24.87
N LEU A 18 -20.51 18.42 25.57
CA LEU A 18 -19.15 18.26 25.05
C LEU A 18 -18.51 16.98 25.62
N VAL A 19 -18.10 16.04 24.77
CA VAL A 19 -17.33 14.86 25.19
C VAL A 19 -15.83 15.12 25.01
N ARG A 20 -15.08 15.15 26.12
CA ARG A 20 -13.60 15.17 26.12
C ARG A 20 -13.07 13.90 26.77
N VAL A 21 -12.16 13.20 26.08
CA VAL A 21 -11.45 12.05 26.64
C VAL A 21 -10.07 12.51 27.12
N ARG A 22 -9.79 12.35 28.41
CA ARG A 22 -8.47 12.62 28.99
C ARG A 22 -7.49 11.56 28.48
N GLU A 23 -6.40 12.00 27.85
CA GLU A 23 -5.41 11.14 27.19
C GLU A 23 -4.56 10.40 28.23
N GLU A 24 -4.93 9.15 28.54
CA GLU A 24 -3.99 8.20 29.14
C GLU A 24 -3.32 7.38 28.04
N ARG A 25 -1.99 7.32 28.11
CA ARG A 25 -1.11 6.84 27.04
C ARG A 25 -1.50 5.44 26.57
N GLY A 26 -1.86 5.31 25.28
CA GLY A 26 -1.66 4.07 24.52
C GLY A 26 -2.89 3.25 24.12
N THR A 27 -4.12 3.74 24.24
CA THR A 27 -5.31 3.01 23.73
C THR A 27 -5.72 3.45 22.32
N ARG A 28 -6.22 2.52 21.48
CA ARG A 28 -6.72 2.82 20.12
C ARG A 28 -7.80 3.92 20.13
N SER A 29 -8.52 4.06 21.24
CA SER A 29 -9.50 5.13 21.50
C SER A 29 -8.89 6.53 21.49
N GLY A 30 -7.62 6.70 21.92
CA GLY A 30 -6.96 8.00 21.95
C GLY A 30 -6.77 8.62 20.55
N LYS A 31 -6.60 7.79 19.51
CA LYS A 31 -6.46 8.30 18.13
C LYS A 31 -7.76 8.91 17.59
N VAL A 32 -8.92 8.45 18.04
CA VAL A 32 -10.22 8.98 17.60
C VAL A 32 -10.38 10.42 18.05
N PHE A 33 -10.01 10.74 19.29
CA PHE A 33 -10.17 12.08 19.87
C PHE A 33 -8.95 13.00 19.67
N LYS A 34 -7.84 12.49 19.13
CA LYS A 34 -6.64 13.30 18.89
C LYS A 34 -6.94 14.45 17.93
N ASN A 35 -6.74 15.69 18.41
CA ASN A 35 -6.98 16.95 17.69
C ASN A 35 -8.38 17.08 17.08
N TRP A 36 -9.38 16.41 17.67
CA TRP A 36 -10.75 16.39 17.16
C TRP A 36 -11.77 16.49 18.30
N SER A 37 -12.90 17.14 18.02
CA SER A 37 -14.08 17.17 18.90
C SER A 37 -15.36 17.04 18.07
N SER A 38 -16.47 16.67 18.72
CA SER A 38 -17.79 16.50 18.09
C SER A 38 -18.30 17.76 17.38
N ASN A 39 -17.84 18.94 17.77
CA ASN A 39 -18.25 20.22 17.18
C ASN A 39 -17.57 20.47 15.81
N GLN A 40 -16.53 19.70 15.45
CA GLN A 40 -15.91 19.80 14.14
C GLN A 40 -16.81 19.20 13.05
N ARG A 41 -17.27 20.06 12.13
CA ARG A 41 -18.19 19.66 11.04
C ARG A 41 -17.50 18.83 9.95
N SER A 42 -16.21 19.08 9.70
CA SER A 42 -15.46 18.41 8.64
C SER A 42 -14.78 17.16 9.16
N ASN A 43 -15.13 16.02 8.58
CA ASN A 43 -14.48 14.74 8.83
C ASN A 43 -14.63 13.84 7.59
N PRO A 44 -13.96 14.18 6.47
CA PRO A 44 -14.05 13.40 5.25
C PRO A 44 -13.51 11.98 5.47
N ALA A 45 -14.05 11.02 4.73
CA ALA A 45 -13.46 9.69 4.64
C ALA A 45 -12.10 9.78 3.93
N PRO A 46 -11.09 8.98 4.32
CA PRO A 46 -9.85 8.93 3.56
C PRO A 46 -10.10 8.39 2.16
N VAL A 47 -9.35 8.88 1.18
CA VAL A 47 -9.40 8.38 -0.21
C VAL A 47 -8.25 7.41 -0.42
N TRP A 48 -8.57 6.21 -0.93
CA TRP A 48 -7.55 5.23 -1.27
C TRP A 48 -6.70 5.73 -2.43
N ARG A 49 -5.40 5.43 -2.38
CA ARG A 49 -4.47 5.83 -3.44
C ARG A 49 -3.61 4.67 -3.92
N ASP A 50 -3.28 4.73 -5.19
CA ASP A 50 -2.32 3.83 -5.81
C ASP A 50 -0.90 4.05 -5.27
N PRO A 51 -0.03 3.02 -5.37
CA PRO A 51 1.32 3.12 -4.88
C PRO A 51 2.12 4.07 -5.76
N LYS A 52 2.96 4.90 -5.14
CA LYS A 52 3.88 5.75 -5.90
C LYS A 52 5.08 4.93 -6.39
N PHE A 53 5.76 5.42 -7.42
CA PHE A 53 6.98 4.77 -7.93
C PHE A 53 8.04 4.57 -6.84
N SER A 54 8.30 5.60 -6.03
CA SER A 54 9.25 5.53 -4.89
C SER A 54 8.83 4.55 -3.79
N GLU A 55 7.58 4.08 -3.79
CA GLU A 55 7.07 3.10 -2.83
C GLU A 55 7.21 1.66 -3.32
N THR A 56 7.49 1.48 -4.61
CA THR A 56 7.55 0.16 -5.26
C THR A 56 8.91 -0.13 -5.87
N SER A 57 9.78 0.87 -5.94
CA SER A 57 11.08 0.79 -6.60
C SER A 57 12.19 1.34 -5.72
N ILE A 58 13.35 0.71 -5.82
CA ILE A 58 14.59 1.09 -5.14
C ILE A 58 15.71 1.28 -6.15
N GLU A 59 16.64 2.17 -5.85
CA GLU A 59 17.87 2.33 -6.63
C GLU A 59 18.84 1.20 -6.26
N VAL A 60 19.33 0.47 -7.26
CA VAL A 60 20.23 -0.69 -7.03
C VAL A 60 21.42 -0.74 -7.98
N GLY A 61 21.55 0.26 -8.87
CA GLY A 61 22.56 0.26 -9.90
C GLY A 61 22.54 1.51 -10.74
N VAL A 62 23.40 1.52 -11.76
CA VAL A 62 23.49 2.58 -12.76
C VAL A 62 23.51 2.00 -14.18
N LEU A 63 23.22 2.83 -15.17
CA LEU A 63 23.42 2.47 -16.57
C LEU A 63 24.92 2.34 -16.87
N GLY A 64 25.35 1.19 -17.40
CA GLY A 64 26.74 0.98 -17.80
C GLY A 64 27.13 1.74 -19.07
N VAL A 65 26.16 2.00 -19.94
CA VAL A 65 26.28 2.76 -21.20
C VAL A 65 25.00 3.56 -21.44
N ASN A 66 25.02 4.46 -22.43
CA ASN A 66 23.81 5.18 -22.84
C ASN A 66 22.71 4.19 -23.27
N HIS A 67 21.52 4.36 -22.73
CA HIS A 67 20.34 3.59 -23.08
C HIS A 67 19.52 4.34 -24.14
N PRO A 68 19.02 3.68 -25.22
CA PRO A 68 18.17 4.35 -26.20
C PRO A 68 16.89 4.92 -25.57
N GLU A 69 16.40 6.05 -26.10
CA GLU A 69 15.13 6.63 -25.68
C GLU A 69 13.95 5.75 -26.14
N PRO A 70 12.85 5.65 -25.37
CA PRO A 70 11.67 4.96 -25.83
C PRO A 70 11.16 5.55 -27.15
N GLY A 71 11.07 4.71 -28.20
CA GLY A 71 10.62 5.14 -29.52
C GLY A 71 11.70 5.80 -30.40
N SER A 72 12.97 5.78 -30.00
CA SER A 72 14.09 6.26 -30.84
C SER A 72 14.21 5.52 -32.18
N ASP A 73 13.71 4.29 -32.24
CA ASP A 73 13.67 3.49 -33.48
C ASP A 73 12.71 4.08 -34.54
N ILE A 74 11.79 4.96 -34.11
CA ILE A 74 10.75 5.57 -34.95
C ILE A 74 11.08 7.03 -35.26
N ILE A 75 11.76 7.73 -34.34
CA ILE A 75 12.09 9.15 -34.46
C ILE A 75 13.62 9.32 -34.34
N PRO A 76 14.34 9.65 -35.43
CA PRO A 76 15.80 9.62 -35.48
C PRO A 76 16.54 10.62 -34.56
N GLU A 77 15.85 11.61 -33.98
CA GLU A 77 16.47 12.75 -33.30
C GLU A 77 15.91 13.01 -31.89
N ILE A 78 15.44 11.98 -31.17
CA ILE A 78 15.11 12.19 -29.75
C ILE A 78 16.42 12.44 -28.98
N PRO A 79 16.61 13.61 -28.36
CA PRO A 79 17.81 13.89 -27.59
C PRO A 79 17.90 12.92 -26.40
N LEU A 80 19.10 12.38 -26.15
CA LEU A 80 19.34 11.50 -25.02
C LEU A 80 19.11 12.25 -23.70
N SER A 81 18.16 11.79 -22.91
CA SER A 81 17.88 12.35 -21.59
C SER A 81 18.99 12.01 -20.60
N SER A 82 19.18 12.86 -19.59
CA SER A 82 20.14 12.59 -18.51
C SER A 82 19.83 11.31 -17.74
N ALA A 83 18.56 10.89 -17.68
CA ALA A 83 18.12 9.64 -17.07
C ALA A 83 18.56 8.39 -17.88
N ARG A 84 18.96 8.59 -19.14
CA ARG A 84 19.39 7.54 -20.07
C ARG A 84 20.88 7.57 -20.38
N ALA A 85 21.61 8.53 -19.84
CA ALA A 85 23.06 8.60 -19.97
C ALA A 85 23.76 7.49 -19.16
N ALA A 86 24.95 7.10 -19.60
CA ALA A 86 25.83 6.23 -18.81
C ALA A 86 26.08 6.84 -17.43
N GLY A 87 26.02 6.01 -16.39
CA GLY A 87 26.11 6.41 -15.00
C GLY A 87 24.80 6.87 -14.37
N ALA A 88 23.71 7.01 -15.14
CA ALA A 88 22.42 7.40 -14.58
C ALA A 88 21.84 6.31 -13.67
N PRO A 89 21.10 6.67 -12.59
CA PRO A 89 20.49 5.70 -11.68
C PRO A 89 19.50 4.76 -12.36
N THR A 90 19.51 3.51 -11.89
CA THR A 90 18.59 2.47 -12.33
C THR A 90 17.81 1.92 -11.14
N MET A 91 16.51 1.83 -11.33
CA MET A 91 15.54 1.48 -10.31
C MET A 91 15.01 0.07 -10.57
N LEU A 92 15.05 -0.77 -9.54
CA LEU A 92 14.42 -2.07 -9.53
C LEU A 92 13.09 -1.96 -8.78
N GLY A 93 11.99 -2.19 -9.50
CA GLY A 93 10.65 -2.18 -8.95
C GLY A 93 10.03 -3.56 -8.86
N LEU A 94 9.18 -3.78 -7.85
CA LEU A 94 8.32 -4.96 -7.74
C LEU A 94 6.87 -4.57 -8.04
N THR A 95 6.25 -5.31 -8.97
CA THR A 95 4.82 -5.20 -9.27
C THR A 95 4.14 -6.53 -8.99
N LEU A 96 3.02 -6.50 -8.28
CA LEU A 96 2.17 -7.66 -8.00
C LEU A 96 0.84 -7.47 -8.72
N ASN A 97 0.42 -8.48 -9.46
CA ASN A 97 -0.94 -8.61 -9.96
C ASN A 97 -1.65 -9.71 -9.15
N LEU A 98 -2.40 -9.28 -8.14
CA LEU A 98 -3.08 -10.18 -7.21
C LEU A 98 -4.26 -10.92 -7.87
N GLU A 99 -4.86 -10.35 -8.92
CA GLU A 99 -5.99 -10.96 -9.63
C GLU A 99 -5.53 -12.08 -10.56
N GLU A 100 -4.42 -11.85 -11.27
CA GLU A 100 -3.83 -12.85 -12.17
C GLU A 100 -2.86 -13.81 -11.46
N GLY A 101 -2.56 -13.59 -10.18
CA GLY A 101 -1.59 -14.41 -9.45
C GLY A 101 -0.16 -14.28 -10.00
N SER A 102 0.20 -13.12 -10.56
CA SER A 102 1.48 -12.90 -11.23
C SER A 102 2.29 -11.76 -10.60
N TYR A 103 3.60 -11.78 -10.78
CA TYR A 103 4.49 -10.70 -10.32
C TYR A 103 5.63 -10.46 -11.31
N ALA A 104 6.20 -9.26 -11.27
CA ALA A 104 7.33 -8.91 -12.10
C ALA A 104 8.30 -7.99 -11.36
N PHE A 105 9.59 -8.25 -11.57
CA PHE A 105 10.65 -7.29 -11.30
C PHE A 105 10.90 -6.45 -12.54
N LEU A 106 10.69 -5.15 -12.43
CA LEU A 106 10.73 -4.21 -13.53
C LEU A 106 11.88 -3.24 -13.36
N TRP A 107 12.71 -3.11 -14.39
CA TRP A 107 13.80 -2.14 -14.42
C TRP A 107 13.31 -0.84 -15.03
N ARG A 108 13.53 0.27 -14.32
CA ARG A 108 13.12 1.62 -14.75
C ARG A 108 14.23 2.64 -14.51
N ASP A 109 14.21 3.73 -15.26
CA ASP A 109 15.03 4.91 -14.98
C ASP A 109 14.37 5.81 -13.91
N SER A 110 15.03 6.92 -13.58
CA SER A 110 14.52 7.94 -12.66
C SER A 110 13.25 8.65 -13.17
N ASN A 111 12.96 8.60 -14.46
CA ASN A 111 11.73 9.10 -15.09
C ASN A 111 10.61 8.06 -15.13
N CYS A 112 10.74 6.95 -14.39
CA CYS A 112 9.78 5.84 -14.33
C CYS A 112 9.57 5.10 -15.66
N LYS A 113 10.49 5.26 -16.64
CA LYS A 113 10.41 4.62 -17.95
C LYS A 113 11.22 3.32 -17.94
N PHE A 114 10.73 2.30 -18.65
CA PHE A 114 11.39 0.99 -18.69
C PHE A 114 12.80 1.07 -19.29
N ILE A 115 13.74 0.34 -18.69
CA ILE A 115 15.09 0.14 -19.21
C ILE A 115 15.32 -1.36 -19.44
N ASN A 116 16.15 -1.71 -20.41
CA ASN A 116 16.55 -3.08 -20.63
C ASN A 116 17.64 -3.45 -19.59
N PRO A 117 17.45 -4.55 -18.82
CA PRO A 117 18.38 -4.95 -17.76
C PRO A 117 19.81 -5.19 -18.25
N LYS A 118 20.02 -5.50 -19.54
CA LYS A 118 21.36 -5.72 -20.12
C LYS A 118 22.28 -4.50 -20.04
N TYR A 119 21.70 -3.30 -19.90
CA TYR A 119 22.45 -2.04 -19.76
C TYR A 119 22.72 -1.68 -18.29
N VAL A 120 22.19 -2.45 -17.35
CA VAL A 120 22.31 -2.16 -15.93
C VAL A 120 23.58 -2.78 -15.38
N ARG A 121 24.34 -1.96 -14.64
CA ARG A 121 25.40 -2.42 -13.74
C ARG A 121 24.92 -2.18 -12.32
N LEU A 122 24.82 -3.26 -11.53
CA LEU A 122 24.49 -3.14 -10.10
C LEU A 122 25.59 -2.38 -9.36
N ASN A 123 25.21 -1.68 -8.29
CA ASN A 123 26.18 -1.13 -7.36
C ASN A 123 26.90 -2.28 -6.61
N ASP A 124 28.10 -2.02 -6.10
CA ASP A 124 28.98 -3.04 -5.53
C ASP A 124 28.36 -3.76 -4.30
N GLU A 125 27.46 -3.09 -3.58
CA GLU A 125 26.72 -3.68 -2.45
C GLU A 125 25.63 -4.68 -2.86
N TYR A 126 25.28 -4.75 -4.14
CA TYR A 126 24.20 -5.59 -4.65
C TYR A 126 24.68 -6.73 -5.53
N THR A 127 24.19 -7.92 -5.20
CA THR A 127 23.97 -9.00 -6.17
C THR A 127 22.53 -8.91 -6.67
N MET A 128 22.20 -9.58 -7.78
CA MET A 128 20.80 -9.63 -8.24
C MET A 128 19.87 -10.25 -7.18
N ALA A 129 20.35 -11.24 -6.41
CA ALA A 129 19.58 -11.86 -5.34
C ALA A 129 19.30 -10.89 -4.20
N THR A 130 20.33 -10.18 -3.73
CA THR A 130 20.17 -9.18 -2.65
C THR A 130 19.33 -7.99 -3.11
N ALA A 131 19.51 -7.50 -4.35
CA ALA A 131 18.67 -6.45 -4.91
C ALA A 131 17.18 -6.81 -4.95
N ARG A 132 16.85 -8.04 -5.35
CA ARG A 132 15.45 -8.54 -5.32
C ARG A 132 14.90 -8.64 -3.90
N ALA A 133 15.70 -9.18 -2.97
CA ALA A 133 15.30 -9.27 -1.56
C ALA A 133 15.01 -7.87 -0.98
N THR A 134 15.91 -6.91 -1.21
CA THR A 134 15.73 -5.52 -0.77
C THR A 134 14.51 -4.86 -1.42
N ALA A 135 14.24 -5.13 -2.70
CA ALA A 135 13.03 -4.62 -3.37
C ALA A 135 11.74 -5.18 -2.76
N ILE A 136 11.72 -6.47 -2.38
CA ILE A 136 10.59 -7.11 -1.67
C ILE A 136 10.40 -6.47 -0.30
N GLU A 137 11.46 -6.33 0.48
CA GLU A 137 11.41 -5.72 1.82
C GLU A 137 10.92 -4.28 1.76
N HIS A 138 11.43 -3.48 0.82
CA HIS A 138 10.99 -2.11 0.59
C HIS A 138 9.50 -2.07 0.24
N TYR A 139 9.06 -2.89 -0.73
CA TYR A 139 7.65 -2.98 -1.09
C TYR A 139 6.77 -3.29 0.12
N ASN A 140 7.15 -4.30 0.92
CA ASN A 140 6.42 -4.71 2.12
C ASN A 140 6.30 -3.57 3.14
N GLY A 141 7.42 -2.92 3.47
CA GLY A 141 7.42 -1.79 4.42
C GLY A 141 6.52 -0.65 3.96
N ARG A 142 6.54 -0.33 2.66
CA ARG A 142 5.70 0.73 2.09
C ARG A 142 4.23 0.32 1.99
N ALA A 143 3.94 -0.94 1.67
CA ALA A 143 2.59 -1.48 1.66
C ALA A 143 1.96 -1.46 3.06
N ILE A 144 2.70 -1.90 4.09
CA ILE A 144 2.29 -1.81 5.50
C ILE A 144 1.92 -0.37 5.84
N ALA A 145 2.85 0.58 5.64
CA ALA A 145 2.63 1.97 6.03
C ALA A 145 1.38 2.57 5.36
N ARG A 146 1.21 2.34 4.06
CA ARG A 146 0.08 2.86 3.28
C ARG A 146 -1.25 2.23 3.68
N ILE A 147 -1.33 0.90 3.73
CA ILE A 147 -2.56 0.16 4.01
C ILE A 147 -3.00 0.37 5.46
N MET A 148 -2.07 0.27 6.42
CA MET A 148 -2.39 0.47 7.82
C MET A 148 -2.81 1.92 8.11
N SER A 149 -2.17 2.92 7.50
CA SER A 149 -2.59 4.32 7.65
C SER A 149 -4.02 4.50 7.13
N PHE A 150 -4.29 4.06 5.89
CA PHE A 150 -5.61 4.19 5.29
C PHE A 150 -6.71 3.51 6.12
N ASN A 151 -6.51 2.23 6.50
CA ASN A 151 -7.50 1.49 7.28
C ASN A 151 -7.72 2.13 8.66
N THR A 152 -6.66 2.64 9.28
CA THR A 152 -6.76 3.34 10.57
C THR A 152 -7.57 4.64 10.42
N ASP A 153 -7.26 5.45 9.40
CA ASP A 153 -7.94 6.70 9.13
C ASP A 153 -9.42 6.48 8.76
N LEU A 154 -9.73 5.38 8.07
CA LEU A 154 -11.09 5.00 7.70
C LEU A 154 -11.93 4.69 8.94
N ILE A 155 -11.39 3.86 9.84
CA ILE A 155 -12.05 3.50 11.10
C ILE A 155 -12.21 4.73 11.99
N ILE A 156 -11.18 5.58 12.09
CA ILE A 156 -11.25 6.82 12.87
C ILE A 156 -12.31 7.76 12.30
N SER A 157 -12.33 7.96 10.98
CA SER A 157 -13.30 8.83 10.32
C SER A 157 -14.73 8.32 10.55
N ALA A 158 -14.99 7.02 10.37
CA ALA A 158 -16.30 6.43 10.67
C ALA A 158 -16.70 6.61 12.14
N ALA A 159 -15.79 6.34 13.08
CA ALA A 159 -16.05 6.51 14.52
C ALA A 159 -16.41 7.96 14.87
N ARG A 160 -15.67 8.93 14.31
CA ARG A 160 -15.94 10.37 14.51
C ARG A 160 -17.31 10.80 13.99
N ARG A 161 -17.74 10.28 12.82
CA ARG A 161 -19.07 10.56 12.28
C ARG A 161 -20.17 10.03 13.21
N ARG A 162 -20.02 8.79 13.71
CA ARG A 162 -20.95 8.19 14.68
C ARG A 162 -21.04 9.00 15.97
N ILE A 163 -19.90 9.36 16.55
CA ILE A 163 -19.84 10.17 17.79
C ILE A 163 -20.52 11.52 17.58
N ARG A 164 -20.28 12.17 16.45
CA ARG A 164 -20.92 13.46 16.12
C ARG A 164 -22.44 13.31 15.99
N LYS A 165 -22.92 12.29 15.28
CA LYS A 165 -24.37 12.04 15.15
C LYS A 165 -25.00 11.77 16.52
N TRP A 166 -24.38 10.93 17.34
CA TRP A 166 -24.81 10.68 18.71
C TRP A 166 -24.85 11.96 19.56
N ALA A 167 -23.80 12.80 19.50
CA ALA A 167 -23.75 14.06 20.25
C ALA A 167 -24.85 15.04 19.82
N VAL A 168 -25.22 15.08 18.54
CA VAL A 168 -26.32 15.91 18.02
C VAL A 168 -27.69 15.36 18.45
N SER A 169 -27.87 14.04 18.42
CA SER A 169 -29.14 13.39 18.75
C SER A 169 -29.41 13.30 20.27
N GLY A 170 -28.38 13.42 21.10
CA GLY A 170 -28.46 13.29 22.55
C GLY A 170 -28.50 11.83 23.04
N SER A 171 -28.12 11.62 24.30
CA SER A 171 -27.90 10.30 24.91
C SER A 171 -29.16 9.43 25.08
N GLN A 172 -30.35 10.02 24.97
CA GLN A 172 -31.64 9.33 25.11
C GLN A 172 -32.14 8.72 23.79
N THR A 173 -31.55 9.11 22.67
CA THR A 173 -31.97 8.65 21.34
C THR A 173 -31.15 7.42 20.97
N ARG A 174 -31.82 6.33 20.57
CA ARG A 174 -31.12 5.13 20.07
C ARG A 174 -30.28 5.54 18.87
N ALA A 175 -28.99 5.21 18.89
CA ALA A 175 -28.08 5.52 17.79
C ALA A 175 -28.45 4.68 16.57
N ASP A 176 -29.24 5.25 15.66
CA ASP A 176 -29.35 4.73 14.31
C ASP A 176 -28.02 5.00 13.60
N LEU A 177 -27.37 3.91 13.18
CA LEU A 177 -26.13 3.98 12.41
C LEU A 177 -26.51 4.01 10.95
N ASP A 178 -26.30 5.16 10.31
CA ASP A 178 -26.40 5.24 8.85
C ASP A 178 -25.41 4.26 8.21
N GLU A 179 -25.80 3.66 7.08
CA GLU A 179 -24.95 2.69 6.37
C GLU A 179 -23.57 3.29 6.02
N GLU A 180 -23.51 4.58 5.72
CA GLU A 180 -22.27 5.33 5.43
C GLU A 180 -21.26 5.37 6.60
N ASP A 181 -21.72 5.10 7.82
CA ASP A 181 -20.87 5.06 9.01
C ASP A 181 -20.43 3.64 9.35
N ILE A 182 -20.94 2.62 8.67
CA ILE A 182 -20.57 1.22 8.85
C ILE A 182 -19.38 0.91 7.95
N VAL A 183 -18.19 0.73 8.55
CA VAL A 183 -17.03 0.24 7.81
C VAL A 183 -17.23 -1.24 7.50
N THR A 184 -17.39 -1.55 6.23
CA THR A 184 -17.57 -2.92 5.73
C THR A 184 -16.22 -3.59 5.45
N ALA A 185 -16.24 -4.93 5.36
CA ALA A 185 -15.03 -5.70 5.04
C ALA A 185 -14.45 -5.36 3.65
N GLY A 186 -15.27 -4.89 2.71
CA GLY A 186 -14.83 -4.50 1.36
C GLY A 186 -14.08 -3.17 1.31
N GLU A 187 -14.32 -2.27 2.26
CA GLU A 187 -13.64 -0.97 2.33
C GLU A 187 -12.27 -1.08 3.03
N VAL A 188 -12.12 -2.04 3.93
CA VAL A 188 -10.85 -2.32 4.60
C VAL A 188 -9.91 -2.99 3.60
N ARG A 189 -8.76 -2.38 3.36
CA ARG A 189 -7.76 -2.93 2.43
C ARG A 189 -7.02 -4.08 3.10
N LYS A 190 -7.00 -5.24 2.44
CA LYS A 190 -6.19 -6.39 2.86
C LYS A 190 -4.71 -6.09 2.65
N LEU A 191 -3.90 -6.32 3.68
CA LEU A 191 -2.45 -6.34 3.55
C LEU A 191 -2.01 -7.70 3.00
N VAL A 192 -1.28 -7.68 1.89
CA VAL A 192 -0.64 -8.86 1.29
C VAL A 192 0.86 -8.57 1.26
N PHE A 193 1.64 -9.44 1.89
CA PHE A 193 3.09 -9.36 1.80
C PHE A 193 3.55 -9.93 0.46
N ALA A 194 4.46 -9.22 -0.19
CA ALA A 194 5.10 -9.67 -1.41
C ALA A 194 5.85 -11.00 -1.19
N SER A 195 6.47 -11.19 -0.03
CA SER A 195 7.17 -12.45 0.30
C SER A 195 6.23 -13.65 0.24
N ASP A 196 5.06 -13.51 0.85
CA ASP A 196 4.08 -14.59 0.97
C ASP A 196 3.49 -14.89 -0.41
N PHE A 197 3.10 -13.83 -1.13
CA PHE A 197 2.58 -13.95 -2.49
C PHE A 197 3.58 -14.59 -3.47
N LEU A 198 4.86 -14.19 -3.41
CA LEU A 198 5.90 -14.76 -4.27
C LEU A 198 6.14 -16.24 -3.95
N ALA A 199 6.09 -16.62 -2.67
CA ALA A 199 6.21 -18.01 -2.25
C ALA A 199 5.04 -18.86 -2.78
N GLU A 200 3.81 -18.35 -2.69
CA GLU A 200 2.62 -18.99 -3.27
C GLU A 200 2.76 -19.16 -4.79
N CYS A 201 3.18 -18.12 -5.52
CA CYS A 201 3.43 -18.22 -6.96
C CYS A 201 4.49 -19.28 -7.30
N GLN A 202 5.54 -19.38 -6.48
CA GLN A 202 6.60 -20.36 -6.70
C GLN A 202 6.12 -21.80 -6.47
N ILE A 203 5.29 -22.03 -5.45
CA ILE A 203 4.66 -23.33 -5.20
C ILE A 203 3.75 -23.71 -6.38
N ALA A 204 2.87 -22.81 -6.80
CA ALA A 204 1.97 -23.05 -7.93
C ALA A 204 2.73 -23.39 -9.23
N LEU A 205 3.85 -22.72 -9.48
CA LEU A 205 4.72 -23.01 -10.63
C LEU A 205 5.35 -24.40 -10.52
N GLN A 206 5.82 -24.80 -9.34
CA GLN A 206 6.40 -26.12 -9.11
C GLN A 206 5.37 -27.24 -9.31
N GLU A 207 4.15 -27.06 -8.81
CA GLU A 207 3.04 -28.01 -9.01
C GLU A 207 2.70 -28.14 -10.50
N THR A 208 2.59 -27.02 -11.22
CA THR A 208 2.34 -27.03 -12.67
C THR A 208 3.44 -27.76 -13.44
N MET A 209 4.71 -27.56 -13.07
CA MET A 209 5.84 -28.26 -13.70
C MET A 209 5.83 -29.77 -13.38
N GLN A 210 5.44 -30.16 -12.17
CA GLN A 210 5.28 -31.57 -11.80
C GLN A 210 4.14 -32.24 -12.58
N GLU A 211 3.00 -31.56 -12.77
CA GLU A 211 1.91 -32.08 -13.59
C GLU A 211 2.30 -32.25 -15.07
N LEU A 212 3.05 -31.29 -15.62
CA LEU A 212 3.52 -31.35 -17.01
C LEU A 212 4.57 -32.44 -17.22
N SER A 213 5.44 -32.69 -16.22
CA SER A 213 6.45 -33.75 -16.27
C SER A 213 5.89 -35.14 -15.94
N GLY A 214 4.79 -35.22 -15.18
CA GLY A 214 4.08 -36.46 -14.87
C GLY A 214 3.06 -36.90 -15.93
N ARG A 215 2.80 -36.09 -16.95
CA ARG A 215 2.04 -36.50 -18.14
C ARG A 215 2.97 -37.21 -19.12
N ASP A 216 2.82 -38.54 -19.22
CA ASP A 216 3.50 -39.36 -20.23
C ASP A 216 3.24 -38.80 -21.65
N PRO A 217 4.28 -38.56 -22.48
CA PRO A 217 4.09 -38.00 -23.82
C PRO A 217 3.50 -38.97 -24.85
N PHE A 218 3.11 -40.21 -24.50
CA PHE A 218 2.57 -41.17 -25.46
C PHE A 218 1.50 -42.09 -24.85
N VAL A 219 0.24 -41.67 -24.91
CA VAL A 219 -0.89 -42.60 -25.10
C VAL A 219 -1.70 -42.12 -26.29
N LEU A 220 -1.12 -42.25 -27.48
CA LEU A 220 -1.89 -42.44 -28.71
C LEU A 220 -2.02 -43.95 -28.89
N SER A 221 -3.05 -44.53 -28.30
CA SER A 221 -3.55 -45.84 -28.74
C SER A 221 -4.26 -45.63 -30.08
N PHE A 222 -3.59 -46.05 -31.15
CA PHE A 222 -4.22 -46.40 -32.43
C PHE A 222 -5.13 -47.61 -32.26
#